data_AF-G5PXA0-F1
#
_entry.id   AF-G5PXA0-F1
#
_cell.length_a   1.000
_cell.length_b   1.000
_cell.length_c   1.000
_cell.angle_alpha   90.00
_cell.angle_beta   90.00
_cell.angle_gamma   90.00
#
_symmetry.space_group_name_H-M   'P 1'
#
loop_
_entity.id
_entity.type
_entity.pdbx_description
1 polymer ?
#
loop_
_entity_poly.entity_id
_entity_poly.type
_entity_poly.pdbx_seq_one_letter_code
_entity_poly.pdbx_strand_id
1 'polypeptide(L)' 'MSVDEYQKFGRSEMLRYATPGEILRVASAIGQPMSFLDGNPAF' A
#
# COMPACT_ATOMS: atom_id res chain seq x y z
N MET A 1 11.24 -10.54 -17.09
CA MET A 1 10.65 -9.26 -16.64
C MET A 1 11.66 -8.58 -15.75
N SER A 2 12.10 -7.38 -16.12
CA SER A 2 13.01 -6.60 -15.28
C SER A 2 12.27 -5.99 -14.08
N VAL A 3 13.01 -5.56 -13.05
CA VAL A 3 12.43 -4.86 -11.90
C VAL A 3 11.71 -3.59 -12.34
N ASP A 4 12.28 -2.87 -13.30
CA ASP A 4 11.68 -1.64 -13.86
C ASP A 4 10.38 -1.91 -14.62
N GLU A 5 10.32 -3.00 -15.40
CA GLU A 5 9.09 -3.43 -16.06
C GLU A 5 8.01 -3.82 -15.05
N TYR A 6 8.38 -4.51 -13.97
CA TYR A 6 7.43 -4.87 -12.92
C TYR A 6 6.87 -3.63 -12.21
N GLN A 7 7.72 -2.65 -11.93
CA GLN A 7 7.29 -1.40 -11.30
C GLN A 7 6.36 -0.59 -12.20
N LYS A 8 6.63 -0.52 -13.51
CA LYS A 8 5.80 0.23 -14.46
C LYS A 8 4.51 -0.48 -14.85
N PHE A 9 4.55 -1.79 -15.08
CA PHE A 9 3.48 -2.53 -15.74
C PHE A 9 2.99 -3.75 -14.95
N GLY A 10 3.82 -4.30 -14.05
CA GLY A 10 3.48 -5.49 -13.27
C GLY A 10 2.67 -5.23 -11.99
N ARG A 11 2.63 -3.99 -11.50
CA ARG A 11 1.79 -3.59 -10.36
C ARG A 11 0.36 -3.31 -10.78
N SER A 12 -0.60 -3.60 -9.90
CA SER A 12 -1.97 -3.10 -10.05
C SER A 12 -1.97 -1.58 -10.13
N GLU A 13 -2.90 -0.98 -10.89
CA GLU A 13 -2.93 0.47 -11.12
C GLU A 13 -2.87 1.27 -9.82
N MET A 14 -3.59 0.84 -8.79
CA MET A 14 -3.57 1.52 -7.49
C MET A 14 -2.20 1.48 -6.79
N LEU A 15 -1.41 0.42 -6.99
CA LEU A 15 -0.07 0.30 -6.43
C LEU A 15 1.02 1.04 -7.23
N ARG A 16 0.70 1.52 -8.44
CA ARG A 16 1.61 2.35 -9.25
C ARG A 16 1.62 3.81 -8.76
N TYR A 17 0.51 4.28 -8.20
CA TYR A 17 0.35 5.64 -7.68
C TYR A 17 0.48 5.74 -6.16
N ALA A 18 0.72 4.61 -5.48
CA ALA A 18 0.89 4.58 -4.04
C ALA A 18 2.07 5.45 -3.60
N THR A 19 1.79 6.41 -2.73
CA THR A 19 2.79 7.28 -2.12
C THR A 19 3.57 6.54 -1.03
N PRO A 20 4.80 6.99 -0.70
CA PRO A 20 5.55 6.42 0.43
C PRO A 20 4.77 6.44 1.76
N GLY A 21 3.96 7.46 1.99
CA GLY A 21 3.14 7.58 3.20
C GLY A 21 2.05 6.50 3.29
N GLU A 22 1.40 6.17 2.18
CA GLU A 22 0.41 5.09 2.11
C GLU A 22 1.08 3.72 2.33
N ILE A 23 2.26 3.53 1.76
CA ILE A 23 3.05 2.30 1.95
C ILE A 23 3.41 2.13 3.43
N LEU A 24 3.90 3.18 4.09
CA LEU A 24 4.26 3.14 5.51
C LEU A 24 3.03 2.91 6.41
N ARG A 25 1.88 3.51 6.06
CA ARG A 25 0.63 3.28 6.78
C ARG A 25 0.21 1.80 6.70
N VAL A 26 0.20 1.21 5.50
CA VAL A 26 -0.13 -0.21 5.33
C VAL A 26 0.89 -1.09 6.05
N ALA A 27 2.19 -0.79 5.95
CA ALA A 27 3.23 -1.54 6.63
C ALA A 27 3.05 -1.55 8.15
N SER A 28 2.64 -0.43 8.75
CA SER A 28 2.33 -0.35 10.19
C SER A 28 1.10 -1.14 10.61
N ALA A 29 0.18 -1.42 9.68
CA ALA A 29 -1.04 -2.19 9.94
C ALA A 29 -0.81 -3.71 9.84
N ILE A 30 0.31 -4.18 9.27
CA ILE A 30 0.61 -5.61 9.15
C ILE A 30 0.78 -6.21 10.55
N GLY A 31 0.01 -7.26 10.84
CA GLY A 31 0.01 -7.92 12.15
C GLY A 31 -0.81 -7.22 13.23
N GLN A 32 -1.43 -6.08 12.93
CA GLN A 32 -2.40 -5.44 13.81
C GLN A 32 -3.81 -6.05 13.62
N PRO A 33 -4.68 -6.01 14.65
CA PRO A 33 -6.08 -6.38 14.51
C PRO A 33 -6.79 -5.50 13.46
N MET A 34 -7.81 -6.02 12.78
CA MET A 34 -8.56 -5.26 11.77
C MET A 34 -9.21 -3.98 12.31
N SER A 35 -9.49 -3.91 13.61
CA SER A 35 -9.97 -2.70 14.30
C SER A 35 -8.97 -1.54 14.28
N PHE A 36 -7.70 -1.79 13.97
CA PHE A 36 -6.69 -0.77 13.73
C PHE A 36 -7.07 0.15 12.55
N LEU A 37 -7.83 -0.37 11.59
CA LEU A 37 -8.29 0.41 10.43
C LEU A 37 -9.50 1.30 10.78
N ASP A 38 -10.31 0.90 11.76
CA ASP A 38 -11.54 1.60 12.16
C ASP A 38 -11.28 2.93 12.91
N GLY A 39 -10.08 3.10 13.48
CA GLY A 39 -9.69 4.32 14.19
C GLY A 39 -9.15 5.43 13.28
N ASN A 40 -9.08 5.22 11.97
CA ASN A 40 -8.46 6.15 11.02
C ASN A 40 -9.53 6.82 10.14
N PRO A 41 -9.73 8.14 10.21
CA PRO A 41 -10.89 8.84 9.62
C PRO A 41 -10.86 9.00 8.09
N ALA A 42 -10.19 8.10 7.37
CA ALA A 42 -10.01 8.16 5.91
C ALA A 42 -10.79 7.08 5.14
N PHE A 43 -11.73 6.39 5.79
CA PHE A 43 -12.71 5.48 5.16
C PHE A 43 -14.12 6.01 5.31
#